data_AF-A0A535H9R2-F1
#
_entry.id   AF-A0A535H9R2-F1
#
_cell.length_a   1.000
_cell.length_b   1.000
_cell.length_c   1.000
_cell.angle_alpha   90.00
_cell.angle_beta   90.00
_cell.angle_gamma   90.00
#
_symmetry.space_group_name_H-M   'P 1'
#
loop_
_entity.id
_entity.type
_entity.pdbx_description
1 polymer ?
#
loop_
_entity_poly.entity_id
_entity_poly.type
_entity_poly.pdbx_seq_one_letter_code
_entity_poly.pdbx_strand_id
1 'polypeptide(L)'
;AIGARRQDILLQFLIESMFLSGLGGALGILIGFGLARVLPLLVSTLPTPIISTPSVFMAFGISVGIGLFFGLYPANRAARLRPIEALRYE
;
A
#
# COMPACT_ATOMS: atom_id res chain seq x y z
N ALA A 1 19.65 20.34 -11.38
CA ALA A 1 19.44 19.26 -10.39
C ALA A 1 19.61 19.84 -8.99
N ILE A 2 18.59 19.79 -8.13
CA ILE A 2 18.51 20.52 -6.84
C ILE A 2 19.35 19.85 -5.72
N GLY A 3 20.33 19.00 -6.07
CA GLY A 3 21.25 18.40 -5.09
C GLY A 3 20.65 17.33 -4.16
N ALA A 4 19.40 16.89 -4.37
CA ALA A 4 18.78 15.83 -3.58
C ALA A 4 19.62 14.55 -3.63
N ARG A 5 19.92 14.00 -2.45
CA ARG A 5 20.71 12.77 -2.33
C ARG A 5 19.84 11.60 -2.74
N ARG A 6 20.49 10.55 -3.22
CA ARG A 6 19.87 9.25 -3.53
C ARG A 6 18.98 8.73 -2.39
N GLN A 7 19.42 8.97 -1.15
CA GLN A 7 18.71 8.56 0.07
C GLN A 7 17.42 9.37 0.30
N ASP A 8 17.38 10.65 -0.09
CA ASP A 8 16.22 11.51 0.10
C ASP A 8 15.06 11.02 -0.78
N ILE A 9 15.35 10.70 -2.04
CA ILE A 9 14.37 10.12 -2.98
C ILE A 9 13.87 8.76 -2.47
N LEU A 10 14.78 7.90 -2.00
CA LEU A 10 14.41 6.61 -1.45
C LEU A 10 13.45 6.73 -0.27
N LEU A 11 13.76 7.61 0.68
CA LEU A 11 12.95 7.81 1.87
C LEU A 11 11.58 8.41 1.55
N GLN A 12 11.49 9.37 0.63
CA GLN A 12 10.21 9.96 0.24
C GLN A 12 9.26 8.92 -0.34
N PHE A 13 9.70 8.15 -1.34
CA PHE A 13 8.88 7.11 -1.96
C PHE A 13 8.54 5.98 -0.98
N LEU A 14 9.46 5.62 -0.08
CA LEU A 14 9.20 4.60 0.93
C LEU A 14 8.14 5.07 1.94
N ILE A 15 8.22 6.31 2.41
CA ILE A 15 7.22 6.88 3.31
C ILE A 15 5.86 6.98 2.62
N GLU A 16 5.82 7.45 1.38
CA GLU A 16 4.58 7.58 0.62
C GLU A 16 3.91 6.22 0.33
N SER A 17 4.70 5.21 -0.07
CA SER A 17 4.19 3.85 -0.28
C SER A 17 3.73 3.18 1.02
N MET A 18 4.43 3.37 2.13
CA MET A 18 3.99 2.91 3.45
C MET A 18 2.71 3.60 3.90
N PHE A 19 2.59 4.90 3.68
CA PHE A 19 1.41 5.67 4.03
C PHE A 19 0.18 5.23 3.22
N LEU A 20 0.34 5.10 1.89
CA LEU A 20 -0.73 4.65 0.99
C LEU A 20 -1.15 3.20 1.27
N SER A 21 -0.20 2.28 1.46
CA SER A 21 -0.51 0.88 1.78
C SER A 21 -1.12 0.72 3.17
N GLY A 22 -0.63 1.47 4.18
CA GLY A 22 -1.20 1.48 5.52
C GLY A 22 -2.64 2.03 5.53
N LEU A 23 -2.88 3.16 4.87
CA LEU A 23 -4.24 3.72 4.71
C LEU A 23 -5.15 2.78 3.94
N GLY A 24 -4.68 2.22 2.83
CA GLY A 24 -5.44 1.25 2.02
C GLY A 24 -5.81 0.00 2.82
N GLY A 25 -4.88 -0.54 3.61
CA GLY A 25 -5.12 -1.67 4.50
C GLY A 25 -6.14 -1.34 5.59
N ALA A 26 -6.01 -0.19 6.26
CA ALA A 26 -6.96 0.24 7.29
C ALA A 26 -8.38 0.45 6.72
N LEU A 27 -8.50 1.14 5.59
CA LEU A 27 -9.77 1.33 4.90
C LEU A 27 -10.36 0.00 4.41
N GLY A 28 -9.54 -0.89 3.87
CA GLY A 28 -9.97 -2.22 3.44
C GLY A 28 -10.54 -3.05 4.60
N ILE A 29 -9.90 -3.01 5.77
CA ILE A 29 -10.41 -3.68 6.99
C ILE A 29 -11.75 -3.06 7.41
N LEU A 30 -11.84 -1.73 7.47
CA LEU A 30 -13.08 -1.03 7.85
C LEU A 30 -14.24 -1.36 6.91
N ILE A 31 -14.01 -1.29 5.59
CA ILE A 31 -15.01 -1.61 4.57
C ILE A 31 -15.38 -3.09 4.66
N GLY A 32 -14.40 -3.99 4.80
CA GLY A 32 -14.63 -5.43 4.92
C GLY A 32 -15.49 -5.78 6.13
N PHE A 33 -15.20 -5.19 7.30
CA PHE A 33 -16.03 -5.33 8.50
C PHE A 33 -17.43 -4.75 8.32
N GLY A 34 -17.55 -3.58 7.68
CA GLY A 34 -18.83 -2.95 7.39
C GLY A 34 -19.71 -3.84 6.51
N LEU A 35 -19.16 -4.32 5.39
CA LEU A 35 -19.86 -5.23 4.47
C LEU A 35 -20.25 -6.54 5.15
N ALA A 36 -19.36 -7.11 5.97
CA ALA A 36 -19.64 -8.33 6.71
C ALA A 36 -20.84 -8.21 7.66
N ARG A 37 -21.14 -7.00 8.16
CA ARG A 37 -22.27 -6.73 9.06
C ARG A 37 -23.52 -6.27 8.33
N VAL A 38 -23.38 -5.52 7.24
CA VAL A 38 -24.51 -4.94 6.51
C VAL A 38 -25.13 -5.92 5.51
N LEU A 39 -24.32 -6.73 4.81
CA LEU A 39 -24.84 -7.65 3.79
C LEU A 39 -25.87 -8.67 4.32
N PRO A 40 -25.68 -9.29 5.51
CA PRO A 40 -26.68 -10.20 6.07
C PRO A 40 -28.00 -9.51 6.47
N LEU A 41 -27.99 -8.20 6.72
CA LEU A 41 -29.20 -7.43 7.04
C LEU A 41 -30.01 -7.11 5.78
N LEU A 42 -29.34 -6.96 4.64
CA LEU A 42 -29.96 -6.65 3.35
C LEU A 42 -30.43 -7.91 2.62
N VAL A 43 -29.77 -9.05 2.84
CA VAL A 43 -30.05 -10.31 2.15
C VAL A 43 -30.19 -11.42 3.19
N SER A 44 -31.43 -11.78 3.49
CA SER A 44 -31.79 -12.77 4.53
C SER A 44 -31.30 -14.20 4.24
N THR A 45 -30.92 -14.50 3.00
CA THR A 45 -30.36 -15.79 2.60
C THR A 45 -28.84 -15.88 2.77
N LEU A 46 -28.14 -14.77 3.03
CA LEU A 46 -26.70 -14.79 3.24
C LEU A 46 -26.36 -15.21 4.68
N PRO A 47 -25.51 -16.24 4.87
CA PRO A 47 -25.00 -16.56 6.19
C PRO A 47 -24.10 -15.44 6.71
N THR A 48 -24.07 -15.28 8.04
CA THR A 48 -23.21 -14.28 8.69
C THR A 48 -21.73 -14.64 8.49
N PRO A 49 -20.93 -13.78 7.84
CA PRO A 49 -19.54 -14.09 7.58
C PRO A 49 -18.73 -14.13 8.88
N ILE A 50 -17.97 -15.21 9.07
CA ILE A 50 -17.06 -15.40 10.20
C ILE A 50 -15.75 -14.69 9.89
N ILE A 51 -15.46 -13.63 10.66
CA ILE A 51 -14.21 -12.89 10.53
C ILE A 51 -13.17 -13.52 11.47
N SER A 52 -12.21 -14.22 10.89
CA SER A 52 -11.09 -14.82 11.62
C SER A 52 -10.00 -13.79 11.88
N THR A 53 -9.64 -13.56 13.14
CA THR A 53 -8.56 -12.64 13.54
C THR A 53 -7.22 -12.96 12.83
N PRO A 54 -6.77 -14.23 12.72
CA PRO A 54 -5.61 -14.59 11.89
C PRO A 54 -5.70 -14.11 10.44
N SER A 55 -6.86 -14.22 9.80
CA SER A 55 -7.04 -13.82 8.40
C SER A 55 -6.92 -12.31 8.22
N VAL A 56 -7.38 -11.52 9.20
CA VAL A 56 -7.23 -10.06 9.19
C VAL A 56 -5.75 -9.68 9.27
N PHE A 57 -4.98 -10.29 10.18
CA PHE A 57 -3.54 -10.05 10.28
C PHE A 57 -2.78 -10.49 9.02
N MET A 58 -3.17 -11.62 8.42
CA MET A 58 -2.56 -12.11 7.18
C MET A 58 -2.83 -11.17 6.01
N ALA A 59 -4.08 -10.70 5.85
CA ALA A 59 -4.45 -9.74 4.82
C ALA A 59 -3.73 -8.39 5.01
N PHE A 60 -3.63 -7.91 6.25
CA PHE A 60 -2.86 -6.71 6.58
C PHE A 60 -1.37 -6.88 6.26
N GLY A 61 -0.77 -8.02 6.64
CA GLY A 61 0.62 -8.34 6.33
C GLY A 61 0.90 -8.38 4.82
N ILE A 62 0.00 -8.96 4.04
CA ILE A 62 0.09 -8.95 2.57
C ILE A 62 0.00 -7.52 2.03
N SER A 63 -0.93 -6.69 2.52
CA SER A 63 -1.08 -5.29 2.11
C SER A 63 0.20 -4.47 2.36
N VAL A 64 0.79 -4.61 3.55
CA VAL A 64 2.08 -3.97 3.89
C VAL A 64 3.20 -4.52 3.02
N GLY A 65 3.25 -5.84 2.79
CA GLY A 65 4.26 -6.47 1.93
C GLY A 65 4.23 -5.95 0.49
N ILE A 66 3.04 -5.81 -0.08
CA ILE A 66 2.81 -5.21 -1.39
C ILE A 66 3.29 -3.74 -1.38
N GLY A 67 2.89 -2.96 -0.36
CA GLY A 67 3.33 -1.58 -0.19
C GLY A 67 4.85 -1.42 -0.14
N LEU A 68 5.53 -2.25 0.64
CA LEU A 68 6.99 -2.25 0.74
C LEU A 68 7.66 -2.65 -0.58
N PHE A 69 7.16 -3.68 -1.25
CA PHE A 69 7.72 -4.15 -2.52
C PHE A 69 7.61 -3.08 -3.61
N PHE A 70 6.40 -2.54 -3.81
CA PHE A 70 6.14 -1.50 -4.80
C PHE A 70 6.63 -0.12 -4.37
N GLY A 71 6.97 0.11 -3.12
CA GLY A 71 7.67 1.31 -2.66
C GLY A 71 9.17 1.24 -2.93
N LEU A 72 9.80 0.15 -2.51
CA LEU A 72 11.25 0.00 -2.51
C LEU A 72 11.81 -0.22 -3.93
N TYR A 73 11.11 -0.99 -4.76
CA TYR A 73 11.57 -1.30 -6.12
C TYR A 73 11.68 -0.05 -7.04
N PRO A 74 10.61 0.75 -7.25
CA PRO A 74 10.72 1.95 -8.08
C PRO A 74 11.57 3.03 -7.42
N ALA A 75 11.55 3.16 -6.09
CA ALA A 75 12.42 4.09 -5.38
C ALA A 75 13.89 3.79 -5.66
N ASN A 76 14.30 2.51 -5.60
CA ASN A 76 15.66 2.09 -5.91
C ASN A 76 16.02 2.31 -7.38
N ARG A 77 15.05 2.18 -8.29
CA ARG A 77 15.23 2.51 -9.71
C ARG A 77 15.43 4.02 -9.92
N ALA A 78 14.57 4.87 -9.35
CA ALA A 78 14.64 6.33 -9.44
C ALA A 78 15.93 6.88 -8.85
N ALA A 79 16.32 6.35 -7.70
CA ALA A 79 17.56 6.63 -7.00
C ALA A 79 18.84 6.30 -7.82
N ARG A 80 18.76 5.42 -8.82
CA ARG A 80 19.89 5.02 -9.66
C ARG A 80 19.95 5.76 -11.00
N LEU A 81 18.94 6.54 -11.36
CA LEU A 81 18.95 7.33 -12.58
C LEU A 81 20.02 8.42 -12.49
N ARG A 82 20.89 8.49 -13.50
CA ARG A 82 21.92 9.53 -13.58
C ARG A 82 21.24 10.86 -13.98
N PRO A 83 21.50 11.98 -13.28
CA PRO A 83 20.85 13.27 -13.55
C PRO A 83 21.01 13.77 -14.98
N ILE A 84 22.05 13.30 -15.68
CA ILE A 84 22.36 13.63 -17.08
C ILE A 84 21.41 12.96 -18.09
N GLU A 85 20.79 11.83 -17.75
CA GLU A 85 19.81 11.15 -18.63
C GLU A 85 18.40 11.74 -18.48
N ALA A 86 18.05 12.26 -17.31
CA ALA A 86 16.75 12.89 -17.05
C ALA A 86 16.57 14.25 -17.74
N LEU A 87 17.67 14.94 -18.08
CA LEU A 87 17.68 16.22 -18.79
C LEU A 87 17.83 16.09 -20.32
N ARG A 88 18.15 14.88 -20.82
CA ARG A 88 18.35 14.60 -22.26
C ARG A 88 17.14 13.92 -22.90
N TYR A 89 16.06 13.78 -22.14
CA TYR A 89 14.75 13.35 -22.62
C TYR A 89 13.80 14.53 -22.90
N GLU A 90 14.34 15.75 -22.90
CA GLU A 90 13.89 16.84 -23.78
C GLU A 90 14.86 16.98 -24.95
#